data_AF-A0A062BWJ7-F1
#
_entry.id   AF-A0A062BWJ7-F1
#
_cell.length_a   1.000
_cell.length_b   1.000
_cell.length_c   1.000
_cell.angle_alpha   90.00
_cell.angle_beta   90.00
_cell.angle_gamma   90.00
#
_symmetry.space_group_name_H-M   'P 1'
#
loop_
_entity.id
_entity.type
_entity.pdbx_description
1 polymer ?
#
loop_
_entity_poly.entity_id
_entity_poly.type
_entity_poly.pdbx_seq_one_letter_code
_entity_poly.pdbx_strand_id
1 'polypeptide(L)'
;MLEFWFDPKVSITRKLLIFVSIAIITAVLYGMQPLALDAILMFSGTGIIFLICRYCKMHFAAGQPAGLLYRLLTWIPIALLLALIFMNMKEGEILLPGAQGIGFMALAVCLFSPLSLLHKNKNPEESM
;
A
#
# COMPACT_ATOMS: atom_id res chain seq x y z
N MET A 1 -1.87 -6.84 7.18
CA MET A 1 -0.60 -6.20 7.61
C MET A 1 -0.60 -4.68 7.43
N LEU A 2 -0.92 -4.14 6.24
CA LEU A 2 -1.12 -2.69 6.02
C LEU A 2 -2.30 -2.08 6.81
N GLU A 3 -3.22 -2.89 7.34
CA GLU A 3 -4.34 -2.43 8.18
C GLU A 3 -3.91 -1.67 9.43
N PHE A 4 -2.73 -1.97 9.99
CA PHE A 4 -2.17 -1.25 11.16
C PHE A 4 -1.89 0.23 10.86
N TRP A 5 -1.57 0.57 9.61
CA TRP A 5 -1.35 1.95 9.17
C TRP A 5 -2.65 2.77 9.16
N PHE A 6 -3.77 2.11 8.90
CA PHE A 6 -5.10 2.72 8.82
C PHE A 6 -5.90 2.61 10.13
N ASP A 7 -5.27 2.16 11.23
CA ASP A 7 -5.93 2.13 12.53
C ASP A 7 -5.79 3.51 13.22
N PRO A 8 -6.90 4.17 13.62
CA PRO A 8 -6.87 5.46 14.30
C PRO A 8 -6.46 5.38 15.78
N LYS A 9 -6.32 4.17 16.35
CA LYS A 9 -5.84 3.98 17.73
C LYS A 9 -4.32 3.97 17.86
N VAL A 10 -3.61 3.81 16.75
CA VAL A 10 -2.14 3.76 16.73
C VAL A 10 -1.58 5.19 16.63
N SER A 11 -0.71 5.56 17.57
CA SER A 11 -0.09 6.88 17.61
C SER A 11 0.72 7.18 16.34
N ILE A 12 0.70 8.45 15.91
CA ILE A 12 1.44 8.95 14.74
C ILE A 12 2.93 8.60 14.86
N THR A 13 3.50 8.67 16.06
CA THR A 13 4.90 8.29 16.35
C THR A 13 5.20 6.84 15.99
N ARG A 14 4.28 5.91 16.27
CA ARG A 14 4.46 4.48 15.95
C ARG A 14 4.36 4.23 14.45
N LYS A 15 3.52 4.98 13.73
CA LYS A 15 3.45 4.96 12.27
C LYS A 15 4.75 5.48 11.65
N LEU A 16 5.29 6.58 12.18
CA LEU A 16 6.54 7.15 11.69
C LEU A 16 7.73 6.19 11.88
N LEU A 17 7.80 5.48 13.01
CA LEU A 17 8.80 4.42 13.22
C LEU A 17 8.71 3.29 12.20
N ILE A 18 7.50 2.83 11.85
CA ILE A 18 7.30 1.79 10.83
C ILE A 18 7.71 2.30 9.44
N PHE A 19 7.39 3.55 9.12
CA PHE A 19 7.82 4.15 7.85
C PHE A 19 9.34 4.22 7.74
N VAL A 20 10.02 4.67 8.80
CA VAL A 20 11.49 4.71 8.85
C VAL A 20 12.07 3.30 8.76
N SER A 21 11.51 2.31 9.45
CA SER A 21 12.01 0.93 9.35
C SER A 21 11.88 0.36 7.94
N ILE A 22 10.75 0.59 7.27
CA ILE A 22 10.54 0.17 5.87
C ILE A 22 11.51 0.91 4.94
N ALA A 23 11.72 2.21 5.15
CA ALA A 23 12.64 3.01 4.35
C ALA A 23 14.09 2.51 4.47
N ILE A 24 14.54 2.21 5.69
CA ILE A 24 15.88 1.66 5.94
C ILE A 24 16.05 0.29 5.27
N ILE A 25 15.10 -0.62 5.46
CA ILE A 25 15.16 -1.96 4.84
C ILE A 25 15.20 -1.83 3.31
N THR A 26 14.33 -0.99 2.74
CA THR A 26 14.29 -0.79 1.29
C THR A 26 15.59 -0.18 0.76
N ALA A 27 16.19 0.78 1.49
CA ALA A 27 17.47 1.38 1.13
C ALA A 27 18.64 0.38 1.20
N VAL A 28 18.67 -0.47 2.23
CA VAL A 28 19.67 -1.54 2.35
C VAL A 28 19.55 -2.52 1.18
N LEU A 29 18.32 -2.98 0.88
CA LEU A 29 18.11 -3.87 -0.25
C LEU A 29 18.52 -3.19 -1.57
N TYR A 30 18.16 -1.92 -1.79
CA TYR A 30 18.53 -1.17 -2.99
C TYR A 30 20.05 -1.04 -3.17
N GLY A 31 20.80 -0.91 -2.06
CA GLY A 31 22.26 -0.92 -2.08
C GLY A 31 22.88 -2.27 -2.46
N MET A 32 22.18 -3.38 -2.24
CA MET A 32 22.64 -4.72 -2.64
C MET A 32 22.44 -4.97 -4.14
N GLN A 33 21.27 -4.61 -4.66
CA GLN A 33 20.96 -4.73 -6.09
C GLN A 33 19.94 -3.65 -6.44
N PRO A 34 20.30 -2.65 -7.25
CA PRO A 34 19.39 -1.54 -7.53
C PRO A 34 18.27 -2.00 -8.46
N LEU A 35 17.01 -1.79 -8.04
CA LEU A 35 15.86 -1.99 -8.91
C LEU A 35 15.83 -0.92 -10.01
N ALA A 36 15.42 -1.31 -11.21
CA ALA A 36 15.19 -0.37 -12.30
C ALA A 36 14.17 0.70 -11.89
N LEU A 37 14.44 1.95 -12.27
CA LEU A 37 13.62 3.10 -11.90
C LEU A 37 12.18 2.98 -12.45
N ASP A 38 12.03 2.36 -13.62
CA ASP A 38 10.72 2.01 -14.21
C ASP A 38 9.91 1.06 -13.30
N ALA A 39 10.54 -0.01 -12.81
CA ALA A 39 9.91 -0.93 -11.88
C ALA A 39 9.52 -0.24 -10.56
N ILE A 40 10.38 0.66 -10.03
CA ILE A 40 10.06 1.46 -8.83
C ILE A 40 8.82 2.32 -9.07
N LEU A 41 8.70 2.97 -10.24
CA LEU A 41 7.52 3.74 -10.61
C LEU A 41 6.28 2.85 -10.70
N MET A 42 6.39 1.66 -11.31
CA MET A 42 5.25 0.74 -11.42
C MET A 42 4.78 0.21 -10.07
N PHE A 43 5.70 -0.15 -9.16
CA PHE A 43 5.38 -0.57 -7.80
C PHE A 43 4.76 0.58 -6.97
N SER A 44 5.29 1.80 -7.13
CA SER A 44 4.74 2.98 -6.47
C SER A 44 3.34 3.33 -6.99
N GLY A 45 3.15 3.28 -8.31
CA GLY A 45 1.85 3.47 -8.96
C GLY A 45 0.82 2.41 -8.55
N THR A 46 1.26 1.16 -8.39
CA THR A 46 0.45 0.08 -7.84
C THR A 46 0.03 0.34 -6.40
N GLY A 47 0.92 0.94 -5.59
CA GLY A 47 0.57 1.43 -4.26
C GLY A 47 -0.53 2.49 -4.26
N ILE A 48 -0.51 3.42 -5.21
CA ILE A 48 -1.55 4.45 -5.38
C ILE A 48 -2.86 3.83 -5.84
N ILE A 49 -2.83 2.94 -6.84
CA ILE A 49 -4.02 2.22 -7.32
C ILE A 49 -4.63 1.39 -6.17
N PHE A 50 -3.80 0.72 -5.38
CA PHE A 50 -4.21 0.00 -4.17
C PHE A 50 -4.96 0.93 -3.20
N LEU A 51 -4.45 2.13 -2.95
CA LEU A 51 -5.11 3.12 -2.10
C LEU A 51 -6.47 3.56 -2.65
N ILE A 52 -6.56 3.84 -3.95
CA ILE A 52 -7.82 4.22 -4.61
C ILE A 52 -8.84 3.09 -4.50
N CYS A 53 -8.45 1.85 -4.85
CA CYS A 53 -9.32 0.68 -4.70
C CYS A 53 -9.77 0.49 -3.25
N ARG A 54 -8.88 0.67 -2.28
CA ARG A 54 -9.21 0.58 -0.85
C ARG A 54 -10.18 1.69 -0.42
N TYR A 55 -9.98 2.92 -0.88
CA TYR A 55 -10.88 4.04 -0.59
C TYR A 55 -12.28 3.80 -1.15
N CYS A 56 -12.37 3.40 -2.42
CA CYS A 56 -13.64 3.05 -3.06
C CYS A 56 -14.34 1.90 -2.33
N LYS A 57 -13.58 0.91 -1.84
CA LYS A 57 -14.12 -0.20 -1.04
C LYS A 57 -14.76 0.29 0.26
N MET A 58 -14.08 1.17 0.99
CA MET A 58 -14.58 1.71 2.26
C MET A 58 -15.76 2.66 2.08
N HIS A 59 -15.77 3.49 1.03
CA HIS A 59 -16.79 4.53 0.85
C HIS A 59 -18.03 4.05 0.07
N PHE A 60 -17.85 3.19 -0.94
CA PHE A 60 -18.96 2.75 -1.82
C PHE A 60 -19.44 1.33 -1.53
N ALA A 61 -18.56 0.43 -1.06
CA ALA A 61 -18.91 -0.98 -0.87
C ALA A 61 -19.21 -1.37 0.59
N ALA A 62 -19.18 -0.43 1.54
CA ALA A 62 -19.51 -0.69 2.94
C ALA A 62 -20.98 -1.11 3.15
N GLY A 63 -21.90 -0.69 2.27
CA GLY A 63 -23.32 -1.06 2.34
C GLY A 63 -23.68 -2.42 1.73
N GLN A 64 -22.81 -3.03 0.92
CA GLN A 64 -23.08 -4.31 0.22
C GLN A 64 -21.81 -5.18 0.13
N PRO A 65 -21.43 -5.87 1.22
CA PRO A 65 -20.18 -6.65 1.31
C PRO A 65 -20.09 -7.87 0.37
N ALA A 66 -21.19 -8.25 -0.30
CA ALA A 66 -21.25 -9.36 -1.26
C ALA A 66 -21.30 -8.91 -2.74
N GLY A 67 -21.23 -7.61 -3.03
CA GLY A 67 -21.30 -7.09 -4.40
C GLY A 67 -20.09 -7.46 -5.25
N LEU A 68 -20.30 -7.65 -6.56
CA LEU A 68 -19.22 -7.90 -7.54
C LEU A 68 -18.11 -6.83 -7.49
N LEU A 69 -18.48 -5.57 -7.21
CA LEU A 69 -17.54 -4.47 -7.04
C LEU A 69 -16.59 -4.68 -5.85
N TYR A 70 -17.09 -5.17 -4.71
CA TYR A 70 -16.26 -5.48 -3.54
C TYR A 70 -15.19 -6.53 -3.89
N ARG A 71 -15.60 -7.57 -4.63
CA ARG A 71 -14.71 -8.63 -5.09
C ARG A 71 -13.67 -8.04 -6.05
N LEU A 72 -14.09 -7.33 -7.09
CA LEU A 72 -13.21 -6.72 -8.08
C LEU A 72 -12.17 -5.79 -7.46
N LEU A 73 -12.58 -4.89 -6.55
CA LEU A 73 -11.69 -3.96 -5.84
C LEU A 73 -10.67 -4.67 -4.93
N THR A 74 -10.95 -5.91 -4.52
CA THR A 74 -10.02 -6.71 -3.72
C THR A 74 -9.06 -7.51 -4.61
N TRP A 75 -9.50 -7.95 -5.79
CA TRP A 75 -8.69 -8.72 -6.73
C TRP A 75 -7.77 -7.86 -7.61
N ILE A 76 -8.20 -6.65 -8.01
CA ILE A 76 -7.37 -5.74 -8.83
C ILE A 76 -5.98 -5.50 -8.21
N PRO A 77 -5.87 -5.12 -6.93
CA PRO A 77 -4.57 -4.80 -6.36
C PRO A 77 -3.69 -6.04 -6.19
N ILE A 78 -4.30 -7.20 -5.88
CA ILE A 78 -3.59 -8.48 -5.77
C ILE A 78 -3.04 -8.90 -7.14
N ALA A 79 -3.86 -8.81 -8.19
CA ALA A 79 -3.46 -9.15 -9.55
C ALA A 79 -2.34 -8.24 -10.06
N LEU A 80 -2.41 -6.94 -9.75
CA LEU A 80 -1.39 -5.96 -10.14
C LEU A 80 -0.05 -6.26 -9.45
N LEU A 81 -0.08 -6.59 -8.16
CA LEU A 81 1.10 -6.95 -7.38
C LEU A 81 1.73 -8.25 -7.88
N LEU A 82 0.91 -9.27 -8.18
CA LEU A 82 1.37 -10.51 -8.82
C LEU A 82 2.01 -10.22 -10.19
N ALA A 83 1.34 -9.47 -11.07
CA ALA A 83 1.84 -9.15 -12.40
C ALA A 83 3.22 -8.48 -12.34
N LEU A 84 3.42 -7.57 -11.37
CA LEU A 84 4.70 -6.89 -11.16
C LEU A 84 5.79 -7.81 -10.63
N ILE A 85 5.48 -8.68 -9.67
CA ILE A 85 6.43 -9.71 -9.22
C ILE A 85 6.86 -10.55 -10.42
N PHE A 86 5.89 -11.08 -11.19
CA PHE A 86 6.13 -11.92 -12.36
C PHE A 86 6.94 -11.21 -13.46
N MET A 87 6.67 -9.92 -13.72
CA MET A 87 7.40 -9.12 -14.71
C MET A 87 8.88 -8.94 -14.33
N ASN A 88 9.17 -8.79 -13.03
CA ASN A 88 10.53 -8.67 -12.51
C ASN A 88 11.24 -10.03 -12.38
N MET A 89 10.54 -11.17 -12.54
CA MET A 89 11.18 -12.51 -12.52
C MET A 89 11.97 -12.83 -13.80
N LYS A 90 11.90 -11.98 -14.84
CA LYS A 90 12.62 -12.20 -16.10
C LYS A 90 14.15 -12.31 -15.92
N GLU A 91 14.67 -11.84 -14.79
CA GLU A 91 16.11 -11.81 -14.50
C GLU A 91 16.58 -12.91 -13.51
N GLY A 92 15.72 -13.87 -13.15
CA GLY A 92 16.11 -15.10 -12.45
C GLY A 92 16.14 -15.04 -10.92
N GLU A 93 16.20 -13.85 -10.31
CA GLU A 93 16.08 -13.68 -8.86
C GLU A 93 14.76 -12.98 -8.50
N ILE A 94 13.88 -13.68 -7.77
CA ILE A 94 12.53 -13.19 -7.44
C ILE A 94 12.53 -12.46 -6.10
N LEU A 95 13.33 -12.97 -5.16
CA LEU A 95 13.21 -12.64 -3.75
C LEU A 95 13.65 -11.20 -3.46
N LEU A 96 14.77 -10.77 -4.04
CA LEU A 96 15.33 -9.44 -3.81
C LEU A 96 14.54 -8.32 -4.51
N PRO A 97 14.28 -8.37 -5.84
CA PRO A 97 13.52 -7.32 -6.53
C PRO A 97 12.05 -7.33 -6.12
N GLY A 98 11.47 -8.50 -5.81
CA GLY A 98 10.12 -8.60 -5.26
C GLY A 98 10.01 -7.95 -3.89
N ALA A 99 10.97 -8.21 -2.97
CA ALA A 99 10.98 -7.59 -1.65
C ALA A 99 11.18 -6.06 -1.73
N GLN A 100 12.06 -5.59 -2.62
CA GLN A 100 12.24 -4.16 -2.87
C GLN A 100 10.97 -3.52 -3.43
N GLY A 101 10.35 -4.14 -4.43
CA GLY A 101 9.11 -3.65 -5.03
C GLY A 101 7.99 -3.52 -4.00
N ILE A 102 7.83 -4.51 -3.12
CA ILE A 102 6.89 -4.45 -2.00
C ILE A 102 7.28 -3.32 -1.01
N GLY A 103 8.58 -3.13 -0.75
CA GLY A 103 9.09 -2.01 0.05
C GLY A 103 8.71 -0.64 -0.50
N PHE A 104 8.95 -0.40 -1.80
CA PHE A 104 8.58 0.85 -2.48
C PHE A 104 7.06 1.04 -2.56
N MET A 105 6.31 -0.03 -2.84
CA MET A 105 4.85 0.00 -2.77
C MET A 105 4.39 0.41 -1.36
N ALA A 106 4.97 -0.18 -0.31
CA ALA A 106 4.62 0.14 1.07
C ALA A 106 4.97 1.61 1.41
N LEU A 107 6.13 2.11 0.97
CA LEU A 107 6.51 3.52 1.13
C LEU A 107 5.52 4.46 0.42
N ALA A 108 5.18 4.17 -0.83
CA ALA A 108 4.19 4.94 -1.59
C ALA A 108 2.83 4.92 -0.88
N VAL A 109 2.37 3.74 -0.44
CA VAL A 109 1.12 3.60 0.30
C VAL A 109 1.18 4.39 1.61
N CYS A 110 2.29 4.36 2.36
CA CYS A 110 2.43 5.09 3.62
C CYS A 110 2.44 6.62 3.40
N LEU A 111 3.09 7.09 2.34
CA LEU A 111 3.26 8.50 2.01
C LEU A 111 1.96 9.12 1.44
N PHE A 112 1.28 8.36 0.56
CA PHE A 112 0.01 8.77 -0.06
C PHE A 112 -1.22 8.28 0.70
N SER A 113 -1.06 7.51 1.78
CA SER A 113 -2.18 7.13 2.63
C SER A 113 -2.84 8.41 3.13
N PRO A 114 -4.16 8.56 2.96
CA PRO A 114 -4.87 9.75 3.41
C PRO A 114 -5.00 9.71 4.93
N LEU A 115 -3.89 9.99 5.63
CA LEU A 115 -3.81 10.09 7.08
C LEU A 115 -4.77 11.16 7.62
N SER A 116 -5.09 12.18 6.82
CA SER A 116 -6.00 13.27 7.18
C SER A 116 -7.48 12.89 7.07
N LEU A 117 -7.88 12.00 6.15
CA LEU A 117 -9.28 11.56 6.02
C LEU A 117 -9.70 10.63 7.16
N LEU A 118 -8.75 9.91 7.76
CA LEU A 118 -9.03 9.04 8.90
C LEU A 118 -9.30 9.82 10.20
N HIS A 119 -8.67 11.00 10.38
CA HIS A 119 -8.96 11.90 11.50
C HIS A 119 -10.35 12.52 11.39
N LYS A 120 -10.83 12.77 10.17
CA LYS A 120 -12.13 13.39 9.94
C LYS A 120 -13.32 12.44 10.19
N ASN A 121 -13.10 11.13 10.15
CA ASN A 121 -14.13 10.12 10.43
C ASN A 121 -14.24 9.76 11.93
N LYS A 122 -13.52 10.49 12.79
CA LYS A 122 -13.60 10.38 14.25
C LYS A 122 -14.39 11.53 14.87
N ASN A 123 -15.39 12.06 14.16
CA ASN A 123 -16.43 12.86 14.77
C ASN A 123 -17.84 12.35 14.42
N PRO A 124 -18.33 11.28 15.08
CA PRO A 124 -19.75 10.96 15.08
C PRO A 124 -20.57 11.75 16.12
N GLU A 125 -20.00 12.68 16.90
CA GLU A 125 -20.71 13.30 18.04
C GLU A 125 -20.41 14.80 18.25
N GLU A 126 -20.53 15.63 17.21
CA GLU A 126 -20.66 17.08 17.44
C GLU A 126 -21.54 17.78 16.39
N SER A 127 -22.74 17.26 16.17
CA SER A 127 -23.87 18.07 15.73
C SER A 127 -25.12 17.59 16.46
N MET A 128 -25.40 18.33 17.54
CA MET A 128 -26.65 18.40 18.29
C MET A 128 -27.88 18.42 17.38
#